data_AF-A0A965I4F4-F1
#
_entry.id   AF-A0A965I4F4-F1
#
_cell.length_a   1.000
_cell.length_b   1.000
_cell.length_c   1.000
_cell.angle_alpha   90.00
_cell.angle_beta   90.00
_cell.angle_gamma   90.00
#
_symmetry.space_group_name_H-M   'P 1'
#
loop_
_entity.id
_entity.type
_entity.pdbx_description
1 polymer ?
#
loop_
_entity_poly.entity_id
_entity_poly.type
_entity_poly.pdbx_seq_one_letter_code
_entity_poly.pdbx_strand_id
1 'polypeptide(L)' 'MNKEKTALIISAHAADFVWRCGGAIALHSKQGYEVSVVCLSYGERGESARLWKEGKSLDQVKSIRRKEAENAAHALNVHD' A
#
# COMPACT_ATOMS: atom_id res chain seq x y z
N MET A 1 9.93 -7.10 -28.17
CA MET A 1 9.38 -6.51 -26.94
C MET A 1 9.48 -7.56 -25.85
N ASN A 2 10.36 -7.37 -24.87
CA ASN A 2 10.25 -8.13 -23.62
C ASN A 2 8.92 -7.73 -22.99
N LYS A 3 7.92 -8.61 -23.07
CA LYS A 3 6.64 -8.42 -22.40
C LYS A 3 6.81 -8.89 -20.95
N GLU A 4 7.55 -8.11 -20.16
CA GLU A 4 7.48 -8.21 -18.71
C GLU A 4 5.99 -8.07 -18.34
N LYS A 5 5.45 -9.01 -17.57
CA LYS A 5 4.04 -9.00 -17.22
C LYS A 5 3.84 -7.96 -16.14
N THR A 6 2.85 -7.09 -16.27
CA THR A 6 2.60 -6.05 -15.27
C THR A 6 1.28 -6.30 -14.55
N ALA A 7 1.16 -5.79 -13.31
CA ALA A 7 -0.09 -5.78 -12.56
C ALA A 7 -0.23 -4.44 -11.80
N LEU A 8 -1.42 -3.86 -11.83
CA LEU A 8 -1.75 -2.63 -11.12
C LEU A 8 -2.82 -2.90 -10.07
N ILE A 9 -2.54 -2.51 -8.83
CA ILE A 9 -3.50 -2.58 -7.72
C ILE A 9 -3.96 -1.17 -7.39
N ILE A 10 -5.27 -0.96 -7.42
CA ILE A 10 -5.89 0.31 -7.03
C ILE A 10 -6.54 0.11 -5.66
N SER A 11 -5.98 0.77 -4.66
CA SER A 11 -6.32 0.64 -3.25
C SER A 11 -7.05 1.90 -2.78
N ALA A 12 -8.21 1.77 -2.15
CA ALA A 12 -8.94 2.94 -1.65
C ALA A 12 -8.15 3.66 -0.54
N HIS A 13 -7.64 2.90 0.43
CA HIS A 13 -6.78 3.41 1.49
C HIS A 13 -5.42 2.70 1.53
N ALA A 14 -4.46 3.32 2.19
CA ALA A 14 -3.08 2.86 2.33
C ALA A 14 -2.92 1.45 2.95
N ALA A 15 -3.89 0.98 3.73
CA ALA A 15 -3.83 -0.35 4.35
C ALA A 15 -4.56 -1.44 3.54
N ASP A 16 -5.44 -1.06 2.61
CA ASP A 16 -6.35 -2.02 1.96
C ASP A 16 -5.59 -3.07 1.13
N PHE A 17 -4.62 -2.66 0.33
CA PHE A 17 -3.84 -3.59 -0.51
C PHE A 17 -3.10 -4.64 0.33
N VAL A 18 -2.67 -4.27 1.54
CA VAL A 18 -1.98 -5.18 2.46
C VAL A 18 -2.92 -6.31 2.87
N TRP A 19 -4.11 -5.95 3.35
CA TRP A 19 -5.08 -6.92 3.89
C TRP A 19 -5.78 -7.74 2.81
N ARG A 20 -6.05 -7.12 1.66
CA ARG A 20 -6.94 -7.70 0.64
C ARG A 20 -6.18 -8.32 -0.53
N CYS A 21 -4.98 -7.80 -0.83
CA CYS A 21 -4.22 -8.16 -2.02
C CYS A 21 -2.79 -8.64 -1.73
N GLY A 22 -2.31 -8.62 -0.48
CA GLY A 22 -0.92 -8.95 -0.14
C GLY A 22 -0.46 -10.31 -0.67
N GLY A 23 -1.29 -11.35 -0.52
CA GLY A 23 -1.00 -12.68 -1.06
C GLY A 23 -0.92 -12.72 -2.58
N ALA A 24 -1.81 -12.02 -3.27
CA ALA A 24 -1.83 -11.96 -4.73
C ALA A 24 -0.61 -11.19 -5.27
N ILE A 25 -0.26 -10.06 -4.64
CA ILE A 25 0.92 -9.26 -4.96
C ILE A 25 2.18 -10.12 -4.82
N ALA A 26 2.40 -10.73 -3.65
CA ALA A 26 3.59 -11.54 -3.40
C ALA A 26 3.70 -12.74 -4.36
N LEU A 27 2.57 -13.39 -4.69
CA LEU A 27 2.54 -14.50 -5.63
C LEU A 27 2.97 -14.08 -7.04
N HIS A 28 2.42 -12.99 -7.56
CA HIS A 28 2.70 -12.52 -8.92
C HIS A 28 4.09 -11.89 -9.01
N SER A 29 4.52 -11.15 -7.98
CA SER A 29 5.89 -10.64 -7.89
C SER A 29 6.92 -11.79 -7.94
N LYS A 30 6.68 -12.91 -7.24
CA LYS A 30 7.52 -14.13 -7.35
C LYS A 30 7.50 -14.79 -8.73
N GLN A 31 6.46 -14.56 -9.53
CA GLN A 31 6.37 -15.06 -10.91
C GLN A 31 7.00 -14.10 -11.92
N GLY A 32 7.64 -13.02 -11.47
CA GLY A 32 8.27 -12.02 -12.33
C GLY A 32 7.29 -10.99 -12.89
N TYR A 33 6.17 -10.74 -12.20
CA TYR A 33 5.32 -9.60 -12.57
C TYR A 33 5.89 -8.32 -11.97
N GLU A 34 5.91 -7.26 -12.77
CA GLU A 34 6.11 -5.90 -12.29
C GLU A 34 4.79 -5.40 -11.69
N VAL A 35 4.69 -5.45 -10.36
CA VAL A 35 3.49 -5.08 -9.62
C VAL A 35 3.62 -3.65 -9.08
N SER A 36 2.68 -2.76 -9.39
CA SER A 36 2.57 -1.41 -8.81
C SER A 36 1.27 -1.25 -8.00
N VAL A 37 1.28 -0.38 -6.99
CA VAL A 37 0.13 -0.11 -6.12
C VAL A 37 -0.15 1.39 -6.08
N VAL A 38 -1.37 1.80 -6.40
CA VAL A 38 -1.86 3.17 -6.22
C VAL A 38 -2.82 3.21 -5.03
N CYS A 39 -2.49 3.99 -4.01
CA CYS A 39 -3.39 4.29 -2.89
C CYS A 39 -4.10 5.62 -3.13
N LEU A 40 -5.43 5.61 -3.24
CA LEU A 40 -6.24 6.80 -3.51
C LEU A 40 -6.31 7.75 -2.30
N SER A 41 -6.12 7.22 -1.10
CA SER A 41 -6.03 7.99 0.15
C SER A 41 -5.21 7.23 1.20
N TYR A 42 -4.93 7.89 2.34
CA TYR A 42 -4.19 7.25 3.43
C TYR A 42 -5.10 6.57 4.45
N GLY A 43 -6.43 6.64 4.31
CA GLY A 43 -7.35 6.23 5.38
C GLY A 43 -7.21 7.11 6.62
N GLU A 44 -6.75 8.35 6.44
CA GLU A 44 -6.31 9.21 7.53
C GLU A 44 -7.44 9.61 8.47
N ARG A 45 -8.71 9.59 8.04
CA ARG A 45 -9.87 9.95 8.87
C ARG A 45 -10.61 8.73 9.45
N GLY A 46 -10.80 7.68 8.65
CA GLY A 46 -11.61 6.52 9.01
C GLY A 46 -10.82 5.32 9.56
N GLU A 47 -9.58 5.13 9.12
CA GLU A 47 -8.79 3.91 9.40
C GLU A 47 -7.57 4.19 10.30
N SER A 48 -7.53 5.37 10.92
CA SER A 48 -6.41 5.82 11.76
C SER A 48 -6.86 6.20 13.18
N ALA A 49 -7.91 5.57 13.69
CA ALA A 49 -8.53 5.89 14.98
C ALA A 49 -7.53 5.94 16.16
N ARG A 50 -6.54 5.04 16.18
CA ARG A 50 -5.48 5.03 17.22
C ARG A 50 -4.65 6.32 17.17
N LEU A 51 -4.20 6.75 16.00
CA LEU A 51 -3.36 7.93 15.85
C LEU A 51 -4.12 9.22 16.22
N TRP A 52 -5.41 9.28 15.93
CA TRP A 52 -6.27 10.38 16.40
C TRP A 52 -6.40 10.41 17.92
N LYS A 53 -6.58 9.26 18.56
CA LYS A 53 -6.59 9.15 20.03
C LYS A 53 -5.26 9.57 20.66
N GLU A 54 -4.15 9.41 19.94
CA GLU A 54 -2.82 9.87 20.33
C GLU A 54 -2.58 11.37 20.06
N GLY A 55 -3.59 12.11 19.58
CA GLY A 55 -3.50 13.55 19.33
C GLY A 55 -2.66 13.94 18.11
N LYS A 56 -2.47 13.02 17.14
CA LYS A 56 -1.74 13.33 15.91
C LYS A 56 -2.52 14.30 15.03
N SER A 57 -1.78 15.20 14.36
CA SER A 57 -2.36 16.05 13.30
C SER A 57 -2.64 15.24 12.03
N LEU A 58 -3.46 15.79 11.13
CA LEU A 58 -3.76 15.17 9.84
C LEU A 58 -2.49 14.81 9.06
N ASP A 59 -1.52 15.72 9.00
CA ASP A 59 -0.27 15.51 8.26
C ASP A 59 0.59 14.42 8.90
N GLN A 60 0.62 14.35 10.24
CA GLN A 60 1.29 13.28 10.95
C GLN A 60 0.64 11.92 10.66
N VAL A 61 -0.69 11.86 10.64
CA VAL A 61 -1.42 10.62 10.29
C VAL A 61 -1.09 10.18 8.88
N LYS A 62 -1.15 11.09 7.90
CA LYS A 62 -0.79 10.81 6.50
C LYS A 62 0.66 10.33 6.38
N SER A 63 1.61 11.01 7.04
CA SER A 63 3.03 10.63 7.02
C SER A 63 3.27 9.25 7.60
N ILE A 64 2.62 8.91 8.72
CA ILE A 64 2.73 7.58 9.34
C ILE A 64 2.14 6.51 8.41
N ARG A 65 0.93 6.74 7.87
CA ARG A 65 0.26 5.80 6.96
C ARG A 65 1.04 5.60 5.66
N ARG A 66 1.61 6.65 5.12
CA ARG A 66 2.51 6.58 3.95
C ARG A 66 3.69 5.66 4.24
N LYS A 67 4.40 5.89 5.35
CA LYS A 67 5.58 5.10 5.71
C LYS A 67 5.25 3.62 5.90
N GLU A 68 4.10 3.33 6.49
CA GLU A 68 3.63 1.95 6.66
C GLU A 68 3.29 1.28 5.32
N ALA A 69 2.62 2.00 4.42
CA ALA A 69 2.32 1.50 3.08
C ALA A 69 3.60 1.26 2.26
N GLU A 70 4.56 2.17 2.30
CA GLU A 70 5.87 2.02 1.64
C GLU A 70 6.64 0.80 2.19
N ASN A 71 6.65 0.60 3.51
CA ASN A 71 7.27 -0.57 4.11
C ASN A 71 6.57 -1.88 3.69
N ALA A 72 5.23 -1.88 3.63
CA ALA A 72 4.47 -3.05 3.19
C ALA A 72 4.68 -3.35 1.71
N ALA A 73 4.71 -2.32 0.85
CA ALA A 73 5.02 -2.43 -0.57
C ALA A 73 6.42 -3.03 -0.78
N HIS A 74 7.43 -2.53 -0.06
CA HIS A 74 8.78 -3.09 -0.09
C HIS A 74 8.81 -4.56 0.34
N ALA A 75 8.11 -4.91 1.43
CA ALA A 75 8.04 -6.31 1.90
C ALA A 75 7.35 -7.25 0.89
N LEU A 76 6.47 -6.72 0.03
CA LEU A 76 5.75 -7.46 -0.99
C LEU A 76 6.42 -7.42 -2.36
N ASN A 77 7.58 -6.77 -2.49
CA ASN A 77 8.29 -6.54 -3.74
C ASN A 77 7.39 -5.89 -4.81
N VAL A 78 6.71 -4.82 -4.39
CA VAL A 78 5.98 -3.89 -5.25
C VAL A 78 6.96 -2.84 -5.77
N HIS A 79 6.88 -2.54 -7.06
CA HIS A 79 7.62 -1.47 -7.74
C HIS A 79 6.83 -0.16 -7.64
N ASP A 80 7.53 0.97 -7.86
CA ASP A 80 7.02 2.35 -7.67
C ASP A 80 5.57 2.58 -8.18
#